data_AF-A0A4R0YUK3-F1
#
_entry.id   AF-A0A4R0YUK3-F1
#
_cell.length_a   1.000
_cell.length_b   1.000
_cell.length_c   1.000
_cell.angle_alpha   90.00
_cell.angle_beta   90.00
_cell.angle_gamma   90.00
#
_symmetry.space_group_name_H-M   'P 1'
#
loop_
_entity.id
_entity.type
_entity.pdbx_description
1 polymer ?
#
loop_
_entity_poly.entity_id
_entity_poly.type
_entity_poly.pdbx_seq_one_letter_code
_entity_poly.pdbx_strand_id
1 'polypeptide(L)'
;MKRPVARSLLMVAFGAMTCASAQQAPPPAQNPPTAVEGGGMPDLERGKLAAQMGHDAEAESNFLPLAQRGYTEAQLALARLYARRQTTQSMKDAIHWFRTAAQKDPVDAEVPLARLLLKQDDPSQLDESQRLFLHAWEERQDPEALAGLIELYTAYPEKDGSKQLPTLVVTAEKLDLPVTNGALISWYRNTRDVPGHNDHLLAMCRKSLNIAPTCYVDLVRDMRERKDLKAMQQMVSAAMSQYAQGLVPVATASGLARALVAAPDGALEAGDDTPVSDAPETDAEDLASTGASSGTTTMAASRSCEQDPVGVTKVVNASQQTAGAPPPVANIVPTRNTAPAAAPGNAKPAAQPAPDANAQPEMANQILAKLAGGSPEARVEAAGVAVRFPYLAPDLDLENILQDGMKQGLADAPLYLGELYLHGARAPRDPEKALDLLQRAAKHPDTALDAQYYIGRLYQYGYLDEVDPQKAIDHLLFAARRGYVAADSALARLYSSGKGVCPDLVNAFVFAQLGARDGAPAIRTLAGQVTGALTPQQRQSAQRLLRQEEAARQQVPQTDLAEATPSSP
;
A
#
# COMPACT_ATOMS: atom_id res chain seq x y z
N MET A 1 55.68 13.78 -49.54
CA MET A 1 54.31 14.33 -49.68
C MET A 1 53.91 14.92 -48.32
N LYS A 2 54.44 16.09 -47.92
CA LYS A 2 53.83 17.46 -47.91
C LYS A 2 52.40 17.47 -47.33
N ARG A 3 52.18 17.80 -46.04
CA ARG A 3 52.19 19.10 -45.30
C ARG A 3 50.85 19.90 -45.39
N PRO A 4 50.53 20.71 -44.36
CA PRO A 4 49.17 21.04 -43.91
C PRO A 4 48.57 22.31 -44.54
N VAL A 5 47.26 22.51 -44.32
CA VAL A 5 46.48 23.68 -44.73
C VAL A 5 46.81 24.89 -43.83
N ALA A 6 47.11 26.01 -44.48
CA ALA A 6 47.47 27.29 -43.87
C ALA A 6 46.24 28.17 -43.58
N ARG A 7 46.34 28.91 -42.47
CA ARG A 7 45.56 30.12 -42.15
C ARG A 7 45.95 31.28 -43.07
N SER A 8 44.98 32.11 -43.45
CA SER A 8 45.18 33.55 -43.72
C SER A 8 43.98 34.37 -43.21
N LEU A 9 44.30 35.37 -42.40
CA LEU A 9 43.45 36.48 -41.94
C LEU A 9 43.09 37.42 -43.09
N LEU A 10 41.93 38.11 -43.02
CA LEU A 10 41.90 39.58 -43.00
C LEU A 10 40.53 40.14 -42.53
N MET A 11 40.62 41.22 -41.76
CA MET A 11 39.58 42.04 -41.14
C MET A 11 38.63 42.74 -42.13
N VAL A 12 37.36 42.93 -41.74
CA VAL A 12 36.57 44.15 -42.05
C VAL A 12 35.69 44.51 -40.83
N ALA A 13 35.46 45.82 -40.68
CA ALA A 13 35.15 46.57 -39.47
C ALA A 13 33.66 46.70 -39.08
N PHE A 14 33.48 47.03 -37.80
CA PHE A 14 32.46 47.88 -37.14
C PHE A 14 31.07 48.10 -37.77
N GLY A 15 30.06 47.72 -37.01
CA GLY A 15 28.71 48.29 -37.03
C GLY A 15 28.00 48.04 -35.70
N ALA A 16 28.10 48.99 -34.76
CA ALA A 16 27.38 48.96 -33.50
C ALA A 16 25.88 49.18 -33.76
N MET A 17 25.02 48.32 -33.22
CA MET A 17 23.59 48.59 -33.16
C MET A 17 23.06 48.24 -31.77
N THR A 18 22.67 49.32 -31.09
CA THR A 18 22.13 49.43 -29.75
C THR A 18 20.83 48.65 -29.57
N CYS A 19 20.74 47.83 -28.52
CA CYS A 19 19.47 47.37 -27.98
C CYS A 19 18.82 48.52 -27.19
N ALA A 20 17.69 49.03 -27.68
CA ALA A 20 16.79 49.90 -26.92
C ALA A 20 15.53 49.13 -26.56
N SER A 21 15.31 49.00 -25.26
CA SER A 21 14.13 48.50 -24.57
C SER A 21 12.93 49.45 -24.74
N ALA A 22 11.75 48.89 -24.99
CA ALA A 22 10.48 49.56 -24.69
C ALA A 22 9.48 48.54 -24.14
N GLN A 23 9.26 48.62 -22.83
CA GLN A 23 8.10 48.05 -22.13
C GLN A 23 6.82 48.73 -22.62
N GLN A 24 5.80 47.95 -22.95
CA GLN A 24 4.40 48.40 -23.03
C GLN A 24 3.55 47.57 -22.07
N ALA A 25 2.78 48.29 -21.24
CA ALA A 25 1.84 47.76 -20.26
C ALA A 25 0.66 47.02 -20.93
N PRO A 26 0.02 46.05 -20.24
CA PRO A 26 -1.08 45.28 -20.81
C PRO A 26 -2.37 46.12 -20.91
N PRO A 27 -3.18 45.99 -21.98
CA PRO A 27 -4.50 46.61 -22.08
C PRO A 27 -5.53 45.89 -21.20
N PRO A 28 -6.63 46.57 -20.82
CA PRO A 28 -7.55 46.09 -19.78
C PRO A 28 -8.45 44.95 -20.26
N ALA A 29 -8.81 44.09 -19.31
CA ALA A 29 -9.72 42.97 -19.47
C ALA A 29 -11.07 43.42 -20.07
N GLN A 30 -11.42 42.83 -21.22
CA GLN A 30 -12.77 42.83 -21.77
C GLN A 30 -13.28 41.38 -21.80
N ASN A 31 -14.55 41.24 -21.45
CA ASN A 31 -15.34 40.03 -21.18
C ASN A 31 -15.07 38.81 -22.08
N PRO A 32 -15.30 37.58 -21.56
CA PRO A 32 -14.84 36.34 -22.20
C PRO A 32 -15.49 36.16 -23.58
N PRO A 33 -14.73 35.77 -24.61
CA PRO A 33 -15.33 35.36 -25.86
C PRO A 33 -16.05 34.03 -25.62
N THR A 34 -17.36 34.09 -25.84
CA THR A 34 -18.23 32.95 -26.13
C THR A 34 -17.54 31.97 -27.07
N ALA A 35 -17.62 30.68 -26.72
CA ALA A 35 -17.25 29.57 -27.59
C ALA A 35 -17.87 29.73 -28.98
N VAL A 36 -17.05 29.49 -30.02
CA VAL A 36 -17.34 28.70 -31.23
C VAL A 36 -16.11 28.72 -32.17
N GLU A 37 -15.66 27.50 -32.50
CA GLU A 37 -14.97 27.06 -33.73
C GLU A 37 -13.62 27.66 -34.14
N GLY A 38 -12.56 26.95 -33.72
CA GLY A 38 -11.25 26.91 -34.40
C GLY A 38 -10.68 25.50 -34.54
N GLY A 39 -11.52 24.47 -34.44
CA GLY A 39 -11.09 23.06 -34.52
C GLY A 39 -11.20 22.53 -35.94
N GLY A 40 -10.08 22.36 -36.65
CA GLY A 40 -10.07 21.61 -37.92
C GLY A 40 -10.67 20.22 -37.75
N MET A 41 -11.13 19.59 -38.84
CA MET A 41 -11.76 18.24 -38.84
C MET A 41 -11.06 17.25 -37.90
N PRO A 42 -11.79 16.41 -37.14
CA PRO A 42 -11.21 15.41 -36.25
C PRO A 42 -10.19 14.54 -36.99
N ASP A 43 -8.99 14.42 -36.43
CA ASP A 43 -7.86 13.75 -37.06
C ASP A 43 -7.19 12.78 -36.07
N LEU A 44 -7.04 11.53 -36.48
CA LEU A 44 -6.55 10.47 -35.60
C LEU A 44 -5.10 10.69 -35.18
N GLU A 45 -4.23 11.11 -36.10
CA GLU A 45 -2.81 11.30 -35.83
C GLU A 45 -2.57 12.53 -34.94
N ARG A 46 -3.32 13.61 -35.18
CA ARG A 46 -3.34 14.77 -34.28
C ARG A 46 -3.79 14.37 -32.87
N GLY A 47 -4.83 13.54 -32.76
CA GLY A 47 -5.27 13.01 -31.47
C GLY A 47 -4.19 12.18 -30.77
N LYS A 48 -3.49 11.30 -31.51
CA LYS A 48 -2.38 10.49 -30.98
C LYS A 48 -1.23 11.35 -30.49
N LEU A 49 -0.85 12.38 -31.27
CA LEU A 49 0.20 13.32 -30.90
C LEU A 49 -0.18 14.11 -29.63
N ALA A 50 -1.41 14.64 -29.57
CA ALA A 50 -1.93 15.32 -28.40
C ALA A 50 -1.91 14.41 -27.16
N ALA A 51 -2.31 13.14 -27.31
CA ALA A 51 -2.27 12.16 -26.22
C ALA A 51 -0.83 11.88 -25.74
N GLN A 52 0.14 11.79 -26.65
CA GLN A 52 1.56 11.62 -26.30
C GLN A 52 2.12 12.82 -25.54
N MET A 53 1.61 14.02 -25.82
CA MET A 53 1.96 15.26 -25.12
C MET A 53 1.20 15.47 -23.81
N GLY A 54 0.28 14.57 -23.45
CA GLY A 54 -0.58 14.72 -22.25
C GLY A 54 -1.70 15.76 -22.42
N HIS A 55 -1.97 16.22 -23.64
CA HIS A 55 -3.06 17.14 -23.94
C HIS A 55 -4.38 16.37 -24.09
N ASP A 56 -4.86 15.81 -22.99
CA ASP A 56 -5.96 14.84 -22.99
C ASP A 56 -7.27 15.40 -23.58
N ALA A 57 -7.57 16.69 -23.36
CA ALA A 57 -8.76 17.33 -23.93
C ALA A 57 -8.67 17.49 -25.45
N GLU A 58 -7.49 17.83 -25.97
CA GLU A 58 -7.25 17.92 -27.41
C GLU A 58 -7.30 16.53 -28.05
N ALA A 59 -6.70 15.53 -27.41
CA ALA A 59 -6.78 14.14 -27.84
C ALA A 59 -8.23 13.65 -27.92
N GLU A 60 -9.02 13.89 -26.87
CA GLU A 60 -10.43 13.50 -26.81
C GLU A 60 -11.25 14.16 -27.92
N SER A 61 -11.07 15.46 -28.15
CA SER A 61 -11.81 16.19 -29.20
C SER A 61 -11.53 15.67 -30.62
N ASN A 62 -10.36 15.03 -30.83
CA ASN A 62 -10.02 14.36 -32.07
C ASN A 62 -10.55 12.93 -32.14
N PHE A 63 -10.44 12.16 -31.07
CA PHE A 63 -10.83 10.75 -31.07
C PHE A 63 -12.34 10.55 -31.00
N LEU A 64 -13.05 11.30 -30.15
CA LEU A 64 -14.45 11.04 -29.84
C LEU A 64 -15.37 11.07 -31.08
N PRO A 65 -15.29 12.07 -31.98
CA PRO A 65 -16.14 12.07 -33.18
C PRO A 65 -15.82 10.91 -34.14
N LEU A 66 -14.56 10.48 -34.22
CA LEU A 66 -14.14 9.33 -35.04
C LEU A 66 -14.60 8.02 -34.41
N ALA A 67 -14.46 7.87 -33.10
CA ALA A 67 -14.91 6.70 -32.34
C ALA A 67 -16.43 6.49 -32.49
N GLN A 68 -17.22 7.57 -32.42
CA GLN A 68 -18.67 7.56 -32.64
C GLN A 68 -19.06 7.19 -34.07
N ARG A 69 -18.23 7.53 -35.07
CA ARG A 69 -18.40 7.09 -36.46
C ARG A 69 -17.96 5.64 -36.69
N GLY A 70 -17.43 4.98 -35.65
CA GLY A 70 -17.10 3.57 -35.69
C GLY A 70 -15.69 3.24 -36.16
N TYR A 71 -14.78 4.23 -36.18
CA TYR A 71 -13.36 3.98 -36.45
C TYR A 71 -12.74 3.26 -35.25
N THR A 72 -12.44 1.96 -35.40
CA THR A 72 -11.95 1.11 -34.31
C THR A 72 -10.67 1.64 -33.66
N GLU A 73 -9.73 2.16 -34.45
CA GLU A 73 -8.48 2.71 -33.91
C GLU A 73 -8.72 3.96 -33.04
N ALA A 74 -9.70 4.79 -33.39
CA ALA A 74 -10.11 5.92 -32.55
C ALA A 74 -10.83 5.45 -31.28
N GLN A 75 -11.62 4.37 -31.34
CA GLN A 75 -12.25 3.76 -30.16
C GLN A 75 -11.20 3.24 -29.18
N LEU A 76 -10.17 2.54 -29.68
CA LEU A 76 -9.05 2.05 -28.87
C LEU A 76 -8.23 3.18 -28.26
N ALA A 77 -7.91 4.22 -29.05
CA ALA A 77 -7.16 5.37 -28.56
C ALA A 77 -7.93 6.13 -27.48
N LEU A 78 -9.24 6.32 -27.66
CA LEU A 78 -10.12 6.94 -26.68
C LEU A 78 -10.27 6.10 -25.42
N ALA A 79 -10.39 4.78 -25.55
CA ALA A 79 -10.46 3.87 -24.42
C ALA A 79 -9.19 3.95 -23.55
N ARG A 80 -8.00 3.93 -24.19
CA ARG A 80 -6.71 4.11 -23.50
C ARG A 80 -6.59 5.49 -22.85
N LEU A 81 -7.08 6.54 -23.50
CA LEU A 81 -7.12 7.90 -22.95
C LEU A 81 -7.93 7.94 -21.65
N TYR A 82 -9.16 7.39 -21.66
CA TYR A 82 -10.02 7.36 -20.48
C TYR A 82 -9.50 6.44 -19.37
N ALA A 83 -8.85 5.32 -19.71
CA ALA A 83 -8.20 4.44 -18.74
C ALA A 83 -7.04 5.15 -17.99
N ARG A 84 -6.39 6.15 -18.59
CA ARG A 84 -5.35 6.92 -17.88
C ARG A 84 -5.88 7.88 -16.82
N ARG A 85 -7.13 8.33 -16.94
CA ARG A 85 -7.73 9.33 -16.03
C ARG A 85 -8.11 8.78 -14.65
N GLN A 86 -8.31 7.46 -14.54
CA GLN A 86 -8.58 6.77 -13.28
C GLN A 86 -9.77 7.28 -12.46
N THR A 87 -10.73 7.97 -13.08
CA THR A 87 -12.00 8.28 -12.42
C THR A 87 -12.99 7.13 -12.64
N THR A 88 -13.93 6.94 -11.72
CA THR A 88 -14.96 5.90 -11.86
C THR A 88 -15.72 6.01 -13.18
N GLN A 89 -16.01 7.24 -13.62
CA GLN A 89 -16.69 7.47 -14.89
C GLN A 89 -15.78 7.17 -16.09
N SER A 90 -14.52 7.65 -16.07
CA SER A 90 -13.60 7.39 -17.18
C SER A 90 -13.29 5.91 -17.32
N MET A 91 -13.26 5.14 -16.23
CA MET A 91 -13.12 3.69 -16.27
C MET A 91 -14.29 3.01 -16.98
N LYS A 92 -15.53 3.41 -16.66
CA LYS A 92 -16.73 2.90 -17.36
C LYS A 92 -16.69 3.24 -18.84
N ASP A 93 -16.30 4.46 -19.19
CA ASP A 93 -16.20 4.90 -20.58
C ASP A 93 -15.08 4.15 -21.34
N ALA A 94 -13.95 3.90 -20.69
CA ALA A 94 -12.86 3.11 -21.26
C ALA A 94 -13.31 1.67 -21.58
N ILE A 95 -13.97 1.00 -20.62
CA ILE A 95 -14.51 -0.34 -20.80
C ILE A 95 -15.54 -0.35 -21.94
N HIS A 96 -16.42 0.64 -22.00
CA HIS A 96 -17.40 0.77 -23.08
C HIS A 96 -16.75 0.83 -24.46
N TRP A 97 -15.74 1.69 -24.63
CA TRP A 97 -15.06 1.85 -25.92
C TRP A 97 -14.22 0.63 -26.29
N PHE A 98 -13.54 -0.01 -25.33
CA PHE A 98 -12.84 -1.27 -25.58
C PHE A 98 -13.79 -2.39 -26.01
N ARG A 99 -14.94 -2.58 -25.33
CA ARG A 99 -15.95 -3.56 -25.74
C ARG A 99 -16.50 -3.27 -27.14
N THR A 100 -16.71 -1.99 -27.46
CA THR A 100 -17.19 -1.57 -28.78
C THR A 100 -16.15 -1.88 -29.87
N ALA A 101 -14.86 -1.62 -29.61
CA ALA A 101 -13.78 -1.95 -30.52
C ALA A 101 -13.66 -3.48 -30.72
N ALA A 102 -13.71 -4.25 -29.62
CA ALA A 102 -13.57 -5.70 -29.64
C ALA A 102 -14.65 -6.42 -30.47
N GLN A 103 -15.86 -5.85 -30.56
CA GLN A 103 -16.92 -6.39 -31.43
C GLN A 103 -16.58 -6.34 -32.93
N LYS A 104 -15.73 -5.39 -33.35
CA LYS A 104 -15.33 -5.21 -34.75
C LYS A 104 -13.97 -5.82 -35.03
N ASP A 105 -13.01 -5.56 -34.15
CA ASP A 105 -11.63 -6.04 -34.25
C ASP A 105 -11.16 -6.49 -32.85
N PRO A 106 -11.20 -7.80 -32.57
CA PRO A 106 -10.83 -8.32 -31.25
C PRO A 106 -9.33 -8.22 -30.98
N VAL A 107 -8.47 -8.22 -32.01
CA VAL A 107 -7.03 -8.44 -31.85
C VAL A 107 -6.39 -7.38 -30.95
N ASP A 108 -6.66 -6.10 -31.20
CA ASP A 108 -6.06 -4.99 -30.46
C ASP A 108 -6.86 -4.56 -29.21
N ALA A 109 -8.06 -5.14 -29.02
CA ALA A 109 -9.01 -4.71 -28.01
C ALA A 109 -9.13 -5.68 -26.83
N GLU A 110 -9.05 -7.00 -27.09
CA GLU A 110 -9.35 -8.04 -26.09
C GLU A 110 -8.43 -8.00 -24.89
N VAL A 111 -7.11 -8.00 -25.10
CA VAL A 111 -6.13 -8.04 -24.00
C VAL A 111 -6.15 -6.75 -23.17
N PRO A 112 -6.17 -5.54 -23.77
CA PRO A 112 -6.35 -4.30 -23.01
C PRO A 112 -7.66 -4.25 -22.23
N LEU A 113 -8.76 -4.75 -22.81
CA LEU A 113 -10.04 -4.87 -22.12
C LEU A 113 -9.92 -5.83 -20.93
N ALA A 114 -9.43 -7.04 -21.16
CA ALA A 114 -9.28 -8.06 -20.12
C ALA A 114 -8.45 -7.56 -18.94
N ARG A 115 -7.34 -6.87 -19.22
CA ARG A 115 -6.47 -6.27 -18.21
C ARG A 115 -7.16 -5.14 -17.45
N LEU A 116 -7.96 -4.32 -18.13
CA LEU A 116 -8.73 -3.26 -17.49
C LEU A 116 -9.80 -3.84 -16.56
N LEU A 117 -10.53 -4.88 -17.01
CA LEU A 117 -11.53 -5.59 -16.21
C LEU A 117 -10.89 -6.26 -14.98
N LEU A 118 -9.74 -6.92 -15.15
CA LEU A 118 -8.98 -7.51 -14.04
C LEU A 118 -8.58 -6.44 -13.01
N LYS A 119 -8.11 -5.28 -13.47
CA LYS A 119 -7.71 -4.16 -12.59
C LYS A 119 -8.88 -3.55 -11.80
N GLN A 120 -10.12 -3.66 -12.28
CA GLN A 120 -11.28 -3.17 -11.53
C GLN A 120 -11.58 -3.99 -10.27
N ASP A 121 -11.05 -5.23 -10.16
CA ASP A 121 -11.34 -6.12 -9.03
C ASP A 121 -12.86 -6.26 -8.76
N ASP A 122 -13.65 -6.28 -9.84
CA ASP A 122 -15.10 -6.50 -9.79
C ASP A 122 -15.38 -7.97 -10.13
N PRO A 123 -15.83 -8.79 -9.16
CA PRO A 123 -16.09 -10.22 -9.37
C PRO A 123 -17.04 -10.51 -10.53
N SER A 124 -17.95 -9.59 -10.86
CA SER A 124 -18.90 -9.74 -11.98
C SER A 124 -18.24 -9.63 -13.35
N GLN A 125 -17.05 -9.04 -13.42
CA GLN A 125 -16.31 -8.78 -14.66
C GLN A 125 -15.15 -9.77 -14.89
N LEU A 126 -14.74 -10.51 -13.84
CA LEU A 126 -13.62 -11.44 -13.92
C LEU A 126 -13.84 -12.58 -14.92
N ASP A 127 -15.08 -13.07 -15.07
CA ASP A 127 -15.38 -14.11 -16.06
C ASP A 127 -15.19 -13.62 -17.49
N GLU A 128 -15.51 -12.35 -17.76
CA GLU A 128 -15.25 -11.74 -19.07
C GLU A 128 -13.74 -11.56 -19.29
N SER A 129 -13.02 -11.06 -18.29
CA SER A 129 -11.55 -10.94 -18.32
C SER A 129 -10.88 -12.29 -18.63
N GLN A 130 -11.27 -13.34 -17.92
CA GLN A 130 -10.75 -14.70 -18.13
C GLN A 130 -10.98 -15.18 -19.56
N ARG A 131 -12.21 -15.07 -20.06
CA ARG A 131 -12.54 -15.52 -21.43
C ARG A 131 -11.72 -14.79 -22.49
N LEU A 132 -11.52 -13.48 -22.34
CA LEU A 132 -10.75 -12.68 -23.30
C LEU A 132 -9.27 -13.07 -23.29
N PHE A 133 -8.68 -13.28 -22.11
CA PHE A 133 -7.31 -13.77 -22.01
C PHE A 133 -7.14 -15.18 -22.57
N LEU A 134 -8.06 -16.10 -22.26
CA LEU A 134 -8.03 -17.46 -22.80
C LEU A 134 -8.13 -17.44 -24.32
N HIS A 135 -9.07 -16.69 -24.89
CA HIS A 135 -9.22 -16.58 -26.35
C HIS A 135 -7.94 -16.04 -27.01
N ALA A 136 -7.37 -14.95 -26.49
CA ALA A 136 -6.14 -14.37 -27.02
C ALA A 136 -4.94 -15.33 -26.91
N TRP A 137 -4.85 -16.10 -25.82
CA TRP A 137 -3.79 -17.09 -25.63
C TRP A 137 -3.97 -18.30 -26.54
N GLU A 138 -5.16 -18.90 -26.59
CA GLU A 138 -5.44 -20.13 -27.34
C GLU A 138 -5.34 -19.90 -28.85
N GLU A 139 -5.88 -18.80 -29.36
CA GLU A 139 -5.92 -18.53 -30.80
C GLU A 139 -4.62 -17.90 -31.34
N ARG A 140 -3.98 -17.02 -30.56
CA ARG A 140 -2.87 -16.19 -31.05
C ARG A 140 -1.55 -16.42 -30.32
N GLN A 141 -1.55 -17.21 -29.25
CA GLN A 141 -0.40 -17.37 -28.35
C GLN A 141 0.12 -16.01 -27.86
N ASP A 142 -0.81 -15.08 -27.58
CA ASP A 142 -0.49 -13.72 -27.18
C ASP A 142 0.22 -13.72 -25.80
N PRO A 143 1.47 -13.26 -25.71
CA PRO A 143 2.23 -13.30 -24.47
C PRO A 143 1.72 -12.30 -23.42
N GLU A 144 1.02 -11.23 -23.82
CA GLU A 144 0.33 -10.35 -22.86
C GLU A 144 -0.87 -11.06 -22.24
N ALA A 145 -1.58 -11.87 -23.02
CA ALA A 145 -2.65 -12.70 -22.51
C ALA A 145 -2.15 -13.78 -21.54
N LEU A 146 -1.01 -14.41 -21.87
CA LEU A 146 -0.33 -15.34 -20.96
C LEU A 146 0.01 -14.67 -19.62
N ALA A 147 0.59 -13.47 -19.67
CA ALA A 147 0.89 -12.69 -18.46
C ALA A 147 -0.39 -12.38 -17.66
N GLY A 148 -1.46 -11.98 -18.35
CA GLY A 148 -2.78 -11.72 -17.75
C GLY A 148 -3.42 -12.95 -17.10
N LEU A 149 -3.30 -14.14 -17.70
CA LEU A 149 -3.78 -15.40 -17.10
C LEU A 149 -3.00 -15.74 -15.82
N ILE A 150 -1.68 -15.56 -15.84
CA ILE A 150 -0.84 -15.76 -14.64
C ILE A 150 -1.29 -14.80 -13.54
N GLU A 151 -1.45 -13.51 -13.84
CA GLU A 151 -1.92 -12.49 -12.89
C GLU A 151 -3.31 -12.85 -12.34
N LEU A 152 -4.27 -13.17 -13.22
CA LEU A 152 -5.64 -13.54 -12.86
C LEU A 152 -5.66 -14.76 -11.94
N TYR A 153 -4.99 -15.86 -12.30
CA TYR A 153 -5.02 -17.08 -11.49
C TYR A 153 -4.17 -16.98 -10.22
N THR A 154 -3.22 -16.05 -10.16
CA THR A 154 -2.50 -15.73 -8.91
C THR A 154 -3.41 -14.98 -7.94
N ALA A 155 -4.16 -13.99 -8.44
CA ALA A 155 -5.07 -13.19 -7.62
C ALA A 155 -6.37 -13.94 -7.26
N TYR A 156 -6.89 -14.76 -8.17
CA TYR A 156 -8.16 -15.49 -8.05
C TYR A 156 -7.96 -16.99 -8.37
N PRO A 157 -7.33 -17.77 -7.46
CA PRO A 157 -7.05 -19.18 -7.70
C PRO A 157 -8.29 -20.03 -8.03
N GLU A 158 -9.48 -19.63 -7.57
CA GLU A 158 -10.75 -20.30 -7.86
C GLU A 158 -11.17 -20.20 -9.33
N LYS A 159 -10.65 -19.22 -10.08
CA LYS A 159 -10.87 -19.11 -11.53
C LYS A 159 -10.05 -20.14 -12.31
N ASP A 160 -9.00 -20.69 -11.70
CA ASP A 160 -8.18 -21.75 -12.29
C ASP A 160 -8.76 -23.17 -12.05
N GLY A 161 -10.00 -23.40 -12.49
CA GLY A 161 -10.70 -24.67 -12.30
C GLY A 161 -9.96 -25.88 -12.90
N SER A 162 -9.15 -25.65 -13.94
CA SER A 162 -8.34 -26.65 -14.62
C SER A 162 -6.90 -26.76 -14.10
N LYS A 163 -6.51 -25.95 -13.10
CA LYS A 163 -5.17 -25.93 -12.49
C LYS A 163 -4.05 -25.72 -13.52
N GLN A 164 -4.25 -24.77 -14.43
CA GLN A 164 -3.33 -24.45 -15.52
C GLN A 164 -2.16 -23.57 -15.08
N LEU A 165 -2.26 -22.84 -13.96
CA LEU A 165 -1.26 -21.86 -13.53
C LEU A 165 0.19 -22.41 -13.55
N PRO A 166 0.51 -23.61 -13.00
CA PRO A 166 1.87 -24.15 -13.08
C PRO A 166 2.37 -24.34 -14.51
N THR A 167 1.49 -24.76 -15.43
CA THR A 167 1.83 -24.95 -16.85
C THR A 167 2.05 -23.61 -17.54
N LEU A 168 1.23 -22.60 -17.24
CA LEU A 168 1.36 -21.25 -17.80
C LEU A 168 2.67 -20.61 -17.34
N VAL A 169 3.02 -20.73 -16.05
CA VAL A 169 4.30 -20.24 -15.50
C VAL A 169 5.49 -20.89 -16.23
N VAL A 170 5.54 -22.22 -16.29
CA VAL A 170 6.62 -22.95 -16.98
C VAL A 170 6.70 -22.55 -18.47
N THR A 171 5.56 -22.27 -19.09
CA THR A 171 5.51 -21.80 -20.48
C THR A 171 6.09 -20.39 -20.60
N ALA A 172 5.67 -19.47 -19.75
CA ALA A 172 6.18 -18.10 -19.72
C ALA A 172 7.69 -18.04 -19.45
N GLU A 173 8.21 -18.90 -18.57
CA GLU A 173 9.64 -19.02 -18.30
C GLU A 173 10.43 -19.51 -19.52
N LYS A 174 9.90 -20.52 -20.24
CA LYS A 174 10.52 -21.04 -21.46
C LYS A 174 10.53 -20.03 -22.60
N LEU A 175 9.48 -19.22 -22.70
CA LEU A 175 9.40 -18.16 -23.70
C LEU A 175 10.38 -17.02 -23.43
N ASP A 176 10.72 -16.79 -22.14
CA ASP A 176 11.69 -15.79 -21.70
C ASP A 176 11.44 -14.38 -22.27
N LEU A 177 10.17 -13.98 -22.33
CA LEU A 177 9.76 -12.71 -22.93
C LEU A 177 9.71 -11.59 -21.88
N PRO A 178 10.21 -10.37 -22.20
CA PRO A 178 10.13 -9.23 -21.29
C PRO A 178 8.70 -8.90 -20.81
N VAL A 179 7.70 -9.16 -21.64
CA VAL A 179 6.28 -8.85 -21.36
C VAL A 179 5.66 -9.76 -20.29
N THR A 180 6.16 -10.98 -20.12
CA THR A 180 5.68 -11.92 -19.09
C THR A 180 6.45 -11.79 -17.78
N ASN A 181 7.62 -11.15 -17.79
CA ASN A 181 8.48 -11.03 -16.60
C ASN A 181 7.77 -10.35 -15.42
N GLY A 182 6.92 -9.35 -15.67
CA GLY A 182 6.16 -8.68 -14.60
C GLY A 182 5.24 -9.63 -13.84
N ALA A 183 4.45 -10.43 -14.58
CA ALA A 183 3.56 -11.44 -14.02
C ALA A 183 4.32 -12.53 -13.27
N LEU A 184 5.42 -13.03 -13.85
CA LEU A 184 6.27 -14.04 -13.22
C LEU A 184 6.95 -13.52 -11.94
N ILE A 185 7.48 -12.30 -11.95
CA ILE A 185 8.07 -11.66 -10.77
C ILE A 185 7.00 -11.51 -9.67
N SER A 186 5.80 -11.06 -10.03
CA SER A 186 4.68 -10.93 -9.10
C SER A 186 4.31 -12.28 -8.49
N TRP A 187 4.19 -13.32 -9.32
CA TRP A 187 3.90 -14.68 -8.88
C TRP A 187 4.97 -15.20 -7.93
N TYR A 188 6.26 -15.13 -8.29
CA TYR A 188 7.37 -15.60 -7.46
C TYR A 188 7.53 -14.87 -6.12
N ARG A 189 7.11 -13.60 -6.05
CA ARG A 189 7.05 -12.86 -4.77
C ARG A 189 6.00 -13.43 -3.82
N ASN A 190 4.94 -14.02 -4.38
CA ASN A 190 3.77 -14.52 -3.66
C ASN A 190 3.74 -16.05 -3.51
N THR A 191 4.65 -16.81 -4.15
CA THR A 191 4.72 -18.28 -4.09
C THR A 191 5.97 -18.79 -3.37
N ARG A 192 5.94 -18.71 -2.03
CA ARG A 192 7.05 -19.15 -1.16
C ARG A 192 7.15 -20.67 -1.01
N ASP A 193 6.11 -21.41 -1.38
CA ASP A 193 6.04 -22.87 -1.31
C ASP A 193 6.77 -23.56 -2.48
N VAL A 194 7.12 -22.80 -3.53
CA VAL A 194 7.87 -23.31 -4.67
C VAL A 194 9.36 -23.46 -4.30
N PRO A 195 9.97 -24.66 -4.47
CA PRO A 195 11.39 -24.85 -4.19
C PRO A 195 12.27 -23.91 -5.02
N GLY A 196 13.16 -23.17 -4.35
CA GLY A 196 14.06 -22.22 -5.00
C GLY A 196 13.37 -20.97 -5.56
N HIS A 197 12.16 -20.64 -5.10
CA HIS A 197 11.42 -19.46 -5.57
C HIS A 197 12.24 -18.16 -5.51
N ASN A 198 12.99 -17.95 -4.41
CA ASN A 198 13.85 -16.77 -4.25
C ASN A 198 14.96 -16.72 -5.31
N ASP A 199 15.60 -17.84 -5.64
CA ASP A 199 16.65 -17.86 -6.65
C ASP A 199 16.10 -17.53 -8.04
N HIS A 200 14.91 -18.05 -8.38
CA HIS A 200 14.20 -17.72 -9.62
C HIS A 200 13.81 -16.24 -9.66
N LEU A 201 13.22 -15.71 -8.58
CA LEU A 201 12.88 -14.29 -8.43
C LEU A 201 14.10 -13.39 -8.67
N LEU A 202 15.20 -13.67 -7.98
CA LEU A 202 16.41 -12.85 -8.08
C LEU A 202 17.06 -12.94 -9.46
N ALA A 203 17.04 -14.11 -10.11
CA ALA A 203 17.51 -14.27 -11.48
C ALA A 203 16.66 -13.44 -12.46
N MET A 204 15.34 -13.46 -12.31
CA MET A 204 14.43 -12.66 -13.12
C MET A 204 14.57 -11.16 -12.87
N CYS A 205 14.76 -10.77 -11.62
CA CYS A 205 14.95 -9.38 -11.24
C CYS A 205 16.22 -8.78 -11.86
N ARG A 206 17.33 -9.54 -11.92
CA ARG A 206 18.59 -9.08 -12.54
C ARG A 206 18.43 -8.70 -14.01
N LYS A 207 17.58 -9.41 -14.77
CA LYS A 207 17.34 -9.15 -16.19
C LYS A 207 16.22 -8.13 -16.47
N SER A 208 15.43 -7.76 -15.46
CA SER A 208 14.19 -6.99 -15.63
C SER A 208 14.18 -5.63 -14.93
N LEU A 209 15.32 -5.10 -14.51
CA LEU A 209 15.40 -3.83 -13.74
C LEU A 209 14.79 -2.61 -14.46
N ASN A 210 14.77 -2.62 -15.79
CA ASN A 210 14.18 -1.55 -16.61
C ASN A 210 12.64 -1.61 -16.66
N ILE A 211 12.04 -2.79 -16.49
CA ILE A 211 10.59 -3.01 -16.58
C ILE A 211 9.97 -3.14 -15.18
N ALA A 212 10.72 -3.71 -14.23
CA ALA A 212 10.33 -3.89 -12.84
C ALA A 212 11.35 -3.19 -11.91
N PRO A 213 11.35 -1.85 -11.79
CA PRO A 213 12.26 -1.14 -10.89
C PRO A 213 12.18 -1.60 -9.43
N THR A 214 11.04 -2.11 -8.98
CA THR A 214 10.89 -2.67 -7.62
C THR A 214 11.86 -3.81 -7.32
N CYS A 215 12.38 -4.51 -8.35
CA CYS A 215 13.43 -5.52 -8.20
C CYS A 215 14.74 -5.01 -7.60
N TYR A 216 15.03 -3.71 -7.68
CA TYR A 216 16.18 -3.14 -6.94
C TYR A 216 16.08 -3.42 -5.44
N VAL A 217 14.86 -3.37 -4.89
CA VAL A 217 14.59 -3.62 -3.47
C VAL A 217 14.86 -5.08 -3.12
N ASP A 218 14.37 -6.02 -3.94
CA ASP A 218 14.54 -7.47 -3.71
C ASP A 218 16.03 -7.86 -3.77
N LEU A 219 16.76 -7.35 -4.77
CA LEU A 219 18.19 -7.61 -4.93
C LEU A 219 19.01 -7.05 -3.77
N VAL A 220 18.72 -5.82 -3.31
CA VAL A 220 19.43 -5.24 -2.17
C VAL A 220 19.15 -5.99 -0.87
N ARG A 221 17.92 -6.49 -0.66
CA ARG A 221 17.61 -7.36 0.49
C ARG A 221 18.47 -8.62 0.48
N ASP A 222 18.53 -9.34 -0.65
CA ASP A 222 19.37 -10.53 -0.80
C ASP A 222 20.86 -10.23 -0.57
N MET A 223 21.37 -9.14 -1.15
CA MET A 223 22.77 -8.75 -0.96
C MET A 223 23.09 -8.38 0.49
N ARG A 224 22.14 -7.75 1.20
CA ARG A 224 22.29 -7.43 2.62
C ARG A 224 22.30 -8.69 3.49
N GLU A 225 21.42 -9.65 3.20
CA GLU A 225 21.40 -10.96 3.87
C GLU A 225 22.71 -11.73 3.67
N ARG A 226 23.27 -11.67 2.45
CA ARG A 226 24.60 -12.23 2.12
C ARG A 226 25.78 -11.41 2.60
N LYS A 227 25.54 -10.21 3.15
CA LYS A 227 26.56 -9.24 3.59
C LYS A 227 27.51 -8.79 2.47
N ASP A 228 27.04 -8.77 1.22
CA ASP A 228 27.82 -8.31 0.07
C ASP A 228 27.74 -6.78 -0.07
N LEU A 229 28.53 -6.08 0.75
CA LEU A 229 28.60 -4.62 0.80
C LEU A 229 28.90 -3.99 -0.57
N LYS A 230 29.79 -4.62 -1.35
CA LYS A 230 30.23 -4.11 -2.64
C LYS A 230 29.11 -4.20 -3.66
N ALA A 231 28.42 -5.34 -3.72
CA ALA A 231 27.27 -5.50 -4.61
C ALA A 231 26.14 -4.55 -4.24
N MET A 232 25.86 -4.37 -2.93
CA MET A 232 24.86 -3.39 -2.47
C MET A 232 25.20 -1.97 -2.93
N GLN A 233 26.44 -1.52 -2.73
CA GLN A 233 26.86 -0.17 -3.12
C GLN A 233 26.72 0.06 -4.63
N GLN A 234 27.10 -0.94 -5.44
CA GLN A 234 26.94 -0.88 -6.90
C GLN A 234 25.46 -0.83 -7.31
N MET A 235 24.62 -1.67 -6.69
CA MET A 235 23.19 -1.74 -6.97
C MET A 235 22.46 -0.44 -6.59
N VAL A 236 22.76 0.12 -5.41
CA VAL A 236 22.22 1.40 -4.95
C VAL A 236 22.66 2.55 -5.86
N SER A 237 23.93 2.58 -6.25
CA SER A 237 24.44 3.60 -7.18
C SER A 237 23.74 3.52 -8.55
N ALA A 238 23.50 2.31 -9.07
CA ALA A 238 22.78 2.11 -10.32
C ALA A 238 21.32 2.58 -10.20
N ALA A 239 20.61 2.13 -9.17
CA ALA A 239 19.23 2.53 -8.91
C ALA A 239 19.07 4.05 -8.80
N MET A 240 19.95 4.72 -8.04
CA MET A 240 19.87 6.17 -7.85
C MET A 240 20.30 6.98 -9.08
N SER A 241 21.11 6.41 -9.98
CA SER A 241 21.38 7.00 -11.30
C SER A 241 20.15 6.94 -12.19
N GLN A 242 19.40 5.84 -12.15
CA GLN A 242 18.14 5.68 -12.90
C GLN A 242 17.01 6.54 -12.30
N TYR A 243 16.96 6.71 -10.98
CA TYR A 243 16.05 7.65 -10.31
C TYR A 243 16.28 9.08 -10.80
N ALA A 244 17.53 9.52 -10.90
CA ALA A 244 17.86 10.85 -11.42
C ALA A 244 17.44 11.07 -12.89
N GLN A 245 17.23 9.99 -13.64
CA GLN A 245 16.73 9.99 -15.02
C GLN A 245 15.20 9.84 -15.11
N GLY A 246 14.51 9.71 -13.98
CA GLY A 246 13.06 9.48 -13.93
C GLY A 246 12.62 8.05 -14.24
N LEU A 247 13.56 7.10 -14.36
CA LEU A 247 13.28 5.70 -14.71
C LEU A 247 12.98 4.82 -13.48
N VAL A 248 13.43 5.24 -12.30
CA VAL A 248 13.06 4.62 -11.02
C VAL A 248 12.11 5.58 -10.29
N PRO A 249 10.90 5.13 -9.90
CA PRO A 249 9.96 5.99 -9.18
C PRO A 249 10.39 6.21 -7.73
N VAL A 250 9.86 7.28 -7.12
CA VAL A 250 10.12 7.65 -5.72
C VAL A 250 9.87 6.48 -4.76
N ALA A 251 8.75 5.78 -4.91
CA ALA A 251 8.37 4.65 -4.05
C ALA A 251 9.42 3.51 -4.06
N THR A 252 10.08 3.28 -5.20
CA THR A 252 11.16 2.30 -5.30
C THR A 252 12.42 2.81 -4.60
N ALA A 253 12.75 4.09 -4.74
CA ALA A 253 13.91 4.68 -4.07
C ALA A 253 13.71 4.73 -2.54
N SER A 254 12.53 5.08 -2.04
CA SER A 254 12.20 5.01 -0.60
C SER A 254 12.18 3.55 -0.11
N GLY A 255 11.65 2.63 -0.92
CA GLY A 255 11.72 1.18 -0.68
C GLY A 255 13.15 0.65 -0.56
N LEU A 256 14.08 1.17 -1.36
CA LEU A 256 15.50 0.83 -1.32
C LEU A 256 16.15 1.30 -0.01
N ALA A 257 15.86 2.54 0.42
CA ALA A 257 16.32 3.05 1.71
C ALA A 257 15.84 2.17 2.87
N ARG A 258 14.56 1.76 2.85
CA ARG A 258 14.01 0.80 3.83
C ARG A 258 14.70 -0.56 3.76
N ALA A 259 14.91 -1.10 2.56
CA ALA A 259 15.59 -2.39 2.37
C ALA A 259 17.06 -2.40 2.81
N LEU A 260 17.69 -1.25 3.04
CA LEU A 260 19.03 -1.19 3.60
C LEU A 260 19.05 -1.29 5.13
N VAL A 261 17.93 -1.02 5.81
CA VAL A 261 17.91 -0.91 7.29
C VAL A 261 16.84 -1.76 7.98
N ALA A 262 15.76 -2.10 7.29
CA ALA A 262 14.65 -2.84 7.86
C ALA A 262 15.11 -4.26 8.18
N ALA A 263 15.09 -4.67 9.45
CA ALA A 263 15.33 -6.07 9.81
C ALA A 263 14.39 -7.00 9.00
N PRO A 264 14.81 -8.25 8.70
CA PRO A 264 13.91 -9.25 8.08
C PRO A 264 12.59 -9.42 8.85
N ASP A 265 12.62 -9.08 10.13
CA ASP A 265 11.52 -9.12 11.08
C ASP A 265 10.66 -7.85 11.09
N GLY A 266 10.37 -7.24 9.93
CA GLY A 266 9.31 -6.22 9.81
C GLY A 266 9.30 -5.16 10.93
N ALA A 267 10.49 -4.77 11.42
CA ALA A 267 10.66 -4.09 12.71
C ALA A 267 10.31 -2.60 12.63
N LEU A 268 9.06 -2.33 12.28
CA LEU A 268 8.25 -1.29 12.91
C LEU A 268 7.39 -1.88 14.04
N GLU A 269 7.41 -3.20 14.20
CA GLU A 269 6.66 -3.95 15.22
C GLU A 269 7.36 -4.01 16.60
N ALA A 270 8.44 -3.28 16.81
CA ALA A 270 9.18 -3.29 18.08
C ALA A 270 9.55 -1.86 18.51
N GLY A 271 8.55 -1.11 18.96
CA GLY A 271 8.77 -0.12 20.01
C GLY A 271 8.06 -0.68 21.24
N ASP A 272 8.83 -1.31 22.12
CA ASP A 272 8.45 -1.83 23.44
C ASP A 272 6.95 -2.07 23.69
N ASP A 273 6.57 -3.35 23.76
CA ASP A 273 5.32 -3.86 24.32
C ASP A 273 5.19 -3.58 25.84
N THR A 274 6.03 -2.74 26.44
CA THR A 274 5.88 -2.34 27.83
C THR A 274 4.84 -1.22 27.94
N PRO A 275 3.75 -1.41 28.71
CA PRO A 275 3.01 -0.28 29.23
C PRO A 275 3.97 0.63 29.98
N VAL A 276 3.67 1.93 30.02
CA VAL A 276 4.20 2.81 31.07
C VAL A 276 3.94 2.08 32.41
N SER A 277 5.00 1.60 33.03
CA SER A 277 4.98 0.76 34.22
C SER A 277 4.59 1.62 35.43
N ASP A 278 3.30 1.84 35.62
CA ASP A 278 2.72 2.36 36.88
C ASP A 278 1.62 1.43 37.43
N ALA A 279 1.50 0.20 36.91
CA ALA A 279 0.70 -0.85 37.55
C ALA A 279 1.64 -1.89 38.19
N PRO A 280 1.43 -2.27 39.47
CA PRO A 280 2.36 -3.14 40.18
C PRO A 280 2.35 -4.54 39.54
N GLU A 281 3.53 -4.97 39.11
CA GLU A 281 3.78 -6.32 38.59
C GLU A 281 3.52 -7.35 39.70
N THR A 282 2.75 -8.40 39.36
CA THR A 282 2.79 -9.67 40.09
C THR A 282 3.44 -10.69 39.16
N ASP A 283 4.63 -11.14 39.54
CA ASP A 283 5.43 -12.11 38.79
C ASP A 283 4.70 -13.45 38.63
N ALA A 284 4.70 -13.95 37.40
CA ALA A 284 4.22 -15.28 37.06
C ALA A 284 5.34 -16.32 37.24
N GLU A 285 5.70 -16.61 38.48
CA GLU A 285 6.39 -17.84 38.87
C GLU A 285 5.71 -18.41 40.13
N ASP A 286 4.56 -19.07 39.96
CA ASP A 286 4.08 -20.10 40.90
C ASP A 286 2.85 -20.83 40.32
N LEU A 287 3.10 -21.75 39.38
CA LEU A 287 2.18 -22.82 39.03
C LEU A 287 2.74 -24.16 39.50
N ALA A 288 2.99 -24.30 40.80
CA ALA A 288 3.01 -25.59 41.47
C ALA A 288 2.98 -25.44 43.01
N SER A 289 1.95 -26.06 43.61
CA SER A 289 1.88 -26.58 44.99
C SER A 289 1.01 -25.82 46.03
N THR A 290 0.04 -26.61 46.52
CA THR A 290 -0.52 -26.67 47.88
C THR A 290 -1.30 -25.48 48.50
N GLY A 291 -2.60 -25.70 48.69
CA GLY A 291 -3.18 -25.90 50.03
C GLY A 291 -3.44 -24.68 50.93
N ALA A 292 -4.73 -24.34 51.05
CA ALA A 292 -5.43 -23.88 52.26
C ALA A 292 -5.22 -22.44 52.82
N SER A 293 -6.28 -21.64 52.60
CA SER A 293 -7.05 -20.88 53.62
C SER A 293 -6.64 -19.46 54.05
N SER A 294 -7.72 -18.72 54.37
CA SER A 294 -7.85 -17.42 55.03
C SER A 294 -7.61 -16.18 54.17
N GLY A 295 -8.64 -15.34 54.12
CA GLY A 295 -8.75 -14.23 53.19
C GLY A 295 -8.56 -12.86 53.82
N THR A 296 -8.49 -11.87 52.93
CA THR A 296 -8.79 -10.47 53.21
C THR A 296 -9.16 -9.81 51.88
N THR A 297 -10.26 -9.07 51.90
CA THR A 297 -10.92 -8.43 50.76
C THR A 297 -10.13 -7.21 50.29
N THR A 298 -9.65 -7.26 49.05
CA THR A 298 -9.22 -6.07 48.29
C THR A 298 -9.98 -6.09 46.96
N MET A 299 -10.79 -5.06 46.71
CA MET A 299 -11.53 -4.89 45.46
C MET A 299 -10.56 -4.57 44.32
N ALA A 300 -9.95 -5.60 43.75
CA ALA A 300 -9.48 -5.59 42.38
C ALA A 300 -10.67 -6.04 41.51
N ALA A 301 -11.01 -5.26 40.48
CA ALA A 301 -11.96 -5.69 39.47
C ALA A 301 -11.30 -6.74 38.56
N SER A 302 -11.05 -7.92 39.11
CA SER A 302 -10.84 -9.14 38.33
C SER A 302 -12.17 -9.49 37.66
N ARG A 303 -12.38 -9.00 36.43
CA ARG A 303 -13.39 -9.61 35.56
C ARG A 303 -12.86 -11.01 35.23
N SER A 304 -13.39 -12.02 35.90
CA SER A 304 -13.26 -13.41 35.46
C SER A 304 -13.67 -13.49 34.00
N CYS A 305 -12.85 -14.13 33.17
CA CYS A 305 -13.26 -14.57 31.84
C CYS A 305 -14.34 -15.64 32.00
N GLU A 306 -15.56 -15.23 32.33
CA GLU A 306 -16.74 -16.03 32.09
C GLU A 306 -16.84 -16.14 30.56
N GLN A 307 -16.81 -17.36 30.05
CA GLN A 307 -16.80 -17.67 28.62
C GLN A 307 -18.15 -17.33 27.98
N ASP A 308 -18.46 -16.04 27.84
CA ASP A 308 -19.40 -15.60 26.83
C ASP A 308 -18.66 -15.64 25.48
N PRO A 309 -19.13 -16.39 24.49
CA PRO A 309 -18.52 -16.41 23.17
C PRO A 309 -18.77 -15.05 22.53
N VAL A 310 -17.89 -14.07 22.77
CA VAL A 310 -17.73 -12.91 21.89
C VAL A 310 -16.96 -13.40 20.67
N GLY A 311 -17.63 -14.29 19.92
CA GLY A 311 -17.19 -14.79 18.65
C GLY A 311 -17.68 -13.88 17.55
N VAL A 312 -16.88 -13.84 16.48
CA VAL A 312 -17.14 -13.28 15.14
C VAL A 312 -18.54 -13.59 14.57
N THR A 313 -19.30 -14.50 15.19
CA THR A 313 -20.70 -14.85 14.90
C THR A 313 -21.69 -13.69 14.95
N LYS A 314 -21.43 -12.58 15.67
CA LYS A 314 -22.40 -11.48 15.77
C LYS A 314 -22.48 -10.55 14.54
N VAL A 315 -21.52 -10.61 13.62
CA VAL A 315 -21.50 -9.74 12.43
C VAL A 315 -22.15 -10.41 11.20
N VAL A 316 -22.45 -11.71 11.26
CA VAL A 316 -22.99 -12.45 10.10
C VAL A 316 -24.53 -12.35 9.96
N ASN A 317 -25.24 -11.88 10.99
CA ASN A 317 -26.71 -11.77 10.96
C ASN A 317 -27.19 -10.36 11.35
N ALA A 318 -27.03 -9.39 10.45
CA ALA A 318 -27.71 -8.10 10.53
C ALA A 318 -28.16 -7.63 9.13
N SER A 319 -28.90 -8.49 8.43
CA SER A 319 -29.60 -8.13 7.20
C SER A 319 -30.96 -8.81 7.16
N GLN A 320 -31.79 -8.52 8.16
CA GLN A 320 -33.26 -8.60 8.15
C GLN A 320 -33.79 -8.30 9.56
N GLN A 321 -34.20 -7.05 9.81
CA GLN A 321 -35.38 -6.75 10.62
C GLN A 321 -35.72 -5.26 10.58
N THR A 322 -36.98 -5.00 10.31
CA THR A 322 -37.63 -3.72 10.07
C THR A 322 -37.99 -2.97 11.35
N ALA A 323 -37.80 -1.65 11.30
CA ALA A 323 -38.62 -0.58 11.89
C ALA A 323 -39.28 -0.79 13.27
N GLY A 324 -38.78 -0.06 14.26
CA GLY A 324 -39.49 0.29 15.49
C GLY A 324 -38.79 1.47 16.18
N ALA A 325 -39.42 2.64 16.19
CA ALA A 325 -38.87 3.88 16.77
C ALA A 325 -38.68 3.75 18.31
N PRO A 326 -37.60 4.31 18.89
CA PRO A 326 -37.46 4.42 20.34
C PRO A 326 -38.12 5.69 20.90
N PRO A 327 -38.64 5.67 22.15
CA PRO A 327 -39.17 6.85 22.84
C PRO A 327 -38.05 7.73 23.42
N PRO A 328 -38.31 9.00 23.77
CA PRO A 328 -37.28 9.95 24.15
C PRO A 328 -36.86 9.75 25.61
N VAL A 329 -35.56 9.79 25.90
CA VAL A 329 -35.07 9.86 27.29
C VAL A 329 -34.11 11.03 27.47
N ALA A 330 -34.65 11.99 28.23
CA ALA A 330 -34.09 12.96 29.15
C ALA A 330 -32.57 13.29 29.12
N ASN A 331 -32.34 14.60 28.94
CA ASN A 331 -31.14 15.33 29.32
C ASN A 331 -30.61 14.95 30.71
N ILE A 332 -29.37 14.50 30.78
CA ILE A 332 -28.54 14.59 31.98
C ILE A 332 -27.32 15.44 31.61
N VAL A 333 -27.27 16.63 32.21
CA VAL A 333 -26.13 17.55 32.16
C VAL A 333 -25.04 17.00 33.09
N PRO A 334 -23.79 16.76 32.63
CA PRO A 334 -22.68 16.62 33.55
C PRO A 334 -22.13 18.01 33.86
N THR A 335 -22.25 18.37 35.13
CA THR A 335 -21.63 19.55 35.74
C THR A 335 -20.11 19.52 35.55
N ARG A 336 -19.57 20.62 34.99
CA ARG A 336 -18.14 20.97 35.01
C ARG A 336 -17.61 20.92 36.44
N ASN A 337 -16.70 20.00 36.73
CA ASN A 337 -15.70 20.21 37.76
C ASN A 337 -14.39 20.61 37.08
N THR A 338 -13.94 21.82 37.41
CA THR A 338 -12.70 22.41 36.94
C THR A 338 -11.65 22.23 38.03
N ALA A 339 -10.61 21.45 37.74
CA ALA A 339 -9.30 21.52 38.38
C ALA A 339 -8.27 20.96 37.37
N PRO A 340 -7.11 21.62 37.18
CA PRO A 340 -6.17 21.24 36.13
C PRO A 340 -5.39 20.00 36.57
N ALA A 341 -5.64 18.86 35.93
CA ALA A 341 -4.74 17.72 36.04
C ALA A 341 -3.46 18.05 35.25
N ALA A 342 -2.34 18.05 35.97
CA ALA A 342 -1.01 18.28 35.41
C ALA A 342 -0.72 17.28 34.28
N ALA A 343 -0.15 17.80 33.19
CA ALA A 343 0.40 16.99 32.12
C ALA A 343 1.43 15.98 32.69
N PRO A 344 1.33 14.67 32.39
CA PRO A 344 2.43 13.78 32.68
C PRO A 344 3.55 14.09 31.68
N GLY A 345 4.55 14.83 32.19
CA GLY A 345 5.76 15.15 31.46
C GLY A 345 6.63 13.90 31.24
N ASN A 346 7.28 13.89 30.07
CA ASN A 346 8.56 13.23 29.81
C ASN A 346 8.63 11.73 30.18
N ALA A 347 7.83 10.89 29.52
CA ALA A 347 8.26 9.52 29.29
C ALA A 347 9.54 9.55 28.42
N LYS A 348 10.63 8.96 28.91
CA LYS A 348 11.85 8.74 28.14
C LYS A 348 11.48 8.04 26.83
N PRO A 349 11.96 8.50 25.64
CA PRO A 349 11.66 7.83 24.38
C PRO A 349 12.01 6.35 24.51
N ALA A 350 11.05 5.46 24.21
CA ALA A 350 11.29 4.03 24.18
C ALA A 350 12.53 3.77 23.32
N ALA A 351 13.54 3.10 23.90
CA ALA A 351 14.77 2.80 23.21
C ALA A 351 14.45 1.84 22.07
N GLN A 352 14.64 2.30 20.84
CA GLN A 352 14.37 1.46 19.67
C GLN A 352 15.34 0.28 19.64
N PRO A 353 14.90 -0.87 19.09
CA PRO A 353 15.78 -2.01 18.87
C PRO A 353 16.97 -1.52 18.04
N ALA A 354 18.17 -1.90 18.50
CA ALA A 354 19.40 -1.59 17.79
C ALA A 354 19.25 -1.99 16.31
N PRO A 355 19.75 -1.16 15.37
CA PRO A 355 19.69 -1.51 13.95
C PRO A 355 20.29 -2.90 13.74
N ASP A 356 19.66 -3.70 12.86
CA ASP A 356 20.17 -5.00 12.43
C ASP A 356 21.69 -4.91 12.20
N ALA A 357 22.45 -5.90 12.66
CA ALA A 357 23.91 -5.93 12.50
C ALA A 357 24.35 -5.83 11.03
N ASN A 358 23.47 -6.14 10.07
CA ASN A 358 23.71 -6.00 8.63
C ASN A 358 23.13 -4.70 8.03
N ALA A 359 22.48 -3.85 8.82
CA ALA A 359 21.90 -2.58 8.36
C ALA A 359 22.96 -1.64 7.78
N GLN A 360 22.57 -0.89 6.76
CA GLN A 360 23.42 0.07 6.04
C GLN A 360 22.85 1.50 6.15
N PRO A 361 22.86 2.11 7.35
CA PRO A 361 22.24 3.42 7.59
C PRO A 361 22.90 4.55 6.78
N GLU A 362 24.20 4.46 6.52
CA GLU A 362 24.91 5.46 5.70
C GLU A 362 24.40 5.46 4.25
N MET A 363 24.25 4.28 3.64
CA MET A 363 23.71 4.16 2.29
C MET A 363 22.25 4.61 2.23
N ALA A 364 21.45 4.26 3.25
CA ALA A 364 20.07 4.72 3.35
C ALA A 364 19.99 6.25 3.45
N ASN A 365 20.82 6.87 4.28
CA ASN A 365 20.88 8.34 4.42
C ASN A 365 21.30 9.04 3.12
N GLN A 366 22.18 8.44 2.31
CA GLN A 366 22.52 8.98 0.98
C GLN A 366 21.33 9.00 0.02
N ILE A 367 20.48 7.97 0.07
CA ILE A 367 19.23 7.93 -0.71
C ILE A 367 18.26 8.99 -0.18
N LEU A 368 18.04 9.03 1.14
CA LEU A 368 17.11 9.97 1.78
C LEU A 368 17.52 11.43 1.53
N ALA A 369 18.81 11.75 1.54
CA ALA A 369 19.29 13.09 1.19
C ALA A 369 18.93 13.49 -0.25
N LYS A 370 19.04 12.56 -1.21
CA LYS A 370 18.61 12.79 -2.60
C LYS A 370 17.11 12.98 -2.73
N LEU A 371 16.31 12.18 -2.00
CA LEU A 371 14.86 12.31 -1.99
C LEU A 371 14.41 13.62 -1.33
N ALA A 372 15.05 14.01 -0.23
CA ALA A 372 14.78 15.25 0.49
C ALA A 372 15.06 16.51 -0.37
N GLY A 373 16.00 16.43 -1.31
CA GLY A 373 16.25 17.50 -2.29
C GLY A 373 15.34 17.49 -3.52
N GLY A 374 14.39 16.55 -3.60
CA GLY A 374 13.56 16.30 -4.77
C GLY A 374 12.18 16.95 -4.76
N SER A 375 11.25 16.31 -5.46
CA SER A 375 9.84 16.71 -5.52
C SER A 375 9.19 16.68 -4.13
N PRO A 376 8.03 17.35 -3.95
CA PRO A 376 7.26 17.25 -2.71
C PRO A 376 6.95 15.81 -2.29
N GLU A 377 6.59 14.96 -3.24
CA GLU A 377 6.32 13.53 -3.04
C GLU A 377 7.58 12.81 -2.51
N ALA A 378 8.74 13.09 -3.12
CA ALA A 378 10.01 12.52 -2.69
C ALA A 378 10.40 12.94 -1.27
N ARG A 379 10.11 14.19 -0.89
CA ARG A 379 10.32 14.69 0.47
C ARG A 379 9.42 14.00 1.49
N VAL A 380 8.13 13.86 1.19
CA VAL A 380 7.17 13.16 2.05
C VAL A 380 7.57 11.69 2.22
N GLU A 381 7.96 11.01 1.15
CA GLU A 381 8.43 9.63 1.21
C GLU A 381 9.73 9.48 2.01
N ALA A 382 10.69 10.40 1.87
CA ALA A 382 11.89 10.42 2.69
C ALA A 382 11.56 10.62 4.18
N ALA A 383 10.63 11.52 4.48
CA ALA A 383 10.14 11.74 5.84
C ALA A 383 9.44 10.49 6.39
N GLY A 384 8.60 9.81 5.61
CA GLY A 384 7.96 8.56 6.01
C GLY A 384 8.95 7.47 6.40
N VAL A 385 10.06 7.32 5.65
CA VAL A 385 11.15 6.41 6.04
C VAL A 385 11.79 6.85 7.37
N ALA A 386 12.05 8.14 7.55
CA ALA A 386 12.67 8.66 8.78
C ALA A 386 11.73 8.66 10.00
N VAL A 387 10.41 8.72 9.81
CA VAL A 387 9.41 8.51 10.87
C VAL A 387 9.50 7.08 11.40
N ARG A 388 9.60 6.12 10.48
CA ARG A 388 9.68 4.68 10.73
C ARG A 388 11.05 4.25 11.27
N PHE A 389 12.12 4.90 10.82
CA PHE A 389 13.48 4.68 11.30
C PHE A 389 14.09 6.01 11.82
N PRO A 390 13.73 6.46 13.04
CA PRO A 390 14.13 7.75 13.62
C PRO A 390 15.62 8.08 13.67
N TYR A 391 16.50 7.07 13.65
CA TYR A 391 17.95 7.28 13.58
C TYR A 391 18.44 7.68 12.17
N LEU A 392 17.58 7.60 11.14
CA LEU A 392 17.88 8.06 9.79
C LEU A 392 17.52 9.53 9.59
N ALA A 393 18.29 10.17 8.71
CA ALA A 393 18.12 11.55 8.29
C ALA A 393 17.84 12.51 9.47
N PRO A 394 18.78 12.60 10.45
CA PRO A 394 18.56 13.34 11.69
C PRO A 394 18.33 14.84 11.47
N ASP A 395 18.87 15.38 10.37
CA ASP A 395 18.78 16.81 10.04
C ASP A 395 17.44 17.21 9.39
N LEU A 396 16.58 16.24 9.02
CA LEU A 396 15.28 16.55 8.42
C LEU A 396 14.28 17.04 9.45
N ASP A 397 13.61 18.15 9.15
CA ASP A 397 12.45 18.60 9.90
C ASP A 397 11.20 17.86 9.43
N LEU A 398 10.95 16.69 10.03
CA LEU A 398 9.88 15.78 9.61
C LEU A 398 8.50 16.43 9.73
N GLU A 399 8.25 17.15 10.82
CA GLU A 399 6.95 17.77 11.06
C GLU A 399 6.65 18.81 9.98
N ASN A 400 7.60 19.70 9.68
CA ASN A 400 7.39 20.72 8.65
C ASN A 400 7.25 20.11 7.24
N ILE A 401 8.08 19.11 6.89
CA ILE A 401 7.97 18.42 5.60
C ILE A 401 6.58 17.80 5.40
N LEU A 402 6.07 17.12 6.44
CA LEU A 402 4.78 16.44 6.36
C LEU A 402 3.61 17.44 6.39
N GLN A 403 3.69 18.52 7.18
CA GLN A 403 2.70 19.59 7.13
C GLN A 403 2.64 20.26 5.75
N ASP A 404 3.78 20.48 5.11
CA ASP A 404 3.83 21.03 3.74
C ASP A 404 3.30 20.03 2.70
N GLY A 405 3.54 18.72 2.91
CA GLY A 405 2.93 17.67 2.09
C GLY A 405 1.40 17.65 2.16
N MET A 406 0.85 17.84 3.36
CA MET A 406 -0.61 17.96 3.54
C MET A 406 -1.18 19.18 2.82
N LYS A 407 -0.50 20.34 2.88
CA LYS A 407 -0.93 21.56 2.14
C LYS A 407 -0.93 21.34 0.63
N GLN A 408 -0.10 20.42 0.14
CA GLN A 408 0.00 20.05 -1.27
C GLN A 408 -0.96 18.91 -1.67
N GLY A 409 -1.76 18.41 -0.73
CA GLY A 409 -2.75 17.36 -1.00
C GLY A 409 -2.15 15.95 -1.14
N LEU A 410 -0.92 15.71 -0.65
CA LEU A 410 -0.29 14.40 -0.69
C LEU A 410 -0.91 13.47 0.37
N ALA A 411 -1.50 12.36 -0.07
CA ALA A 411 -2.29 11.45 0.77
C ALA A 411 -1.47 10.74 1.87
N ASP A 412 -0.17 10.52 1.64
CA ASP A 412 0.74 9.88 2.61
C ASP A 412 1.16 10.80 3.76
N ALA A 413 1.12 12.12 3.54
CA ALA A 413 1.56 13.10 4.52
C ALA A 413 0.79 13.04 5.86
N PRO A 414 -0.57 13.01 5.88
CA PRO A 414 -1.30 12.84 7.14
C PRO A 414 -1.04 11.49 7.81
N LEU A 415 -0.84 10.42 7.03
CA LEU A 415 -0.49 9.09 7.57
C LEU A 415 0.83 9.15 8.34
N TYR A 416 1.91 9.62 7.69
CA TYR A 416 3.23 9.70 8.31
C TYR A 416 3.28 10.69 9.47
N LEU A 417 2.50 11.79 9.42
CA LEU A 417 2.44 12.74 10.53
C LEU A 417 1.70 12.14 11.73
N GLY A 418 0.64 11.35 11.47
CA GLY A 418 -0.04 10.56 12.50
C GLY A 418 0.89 9.52 13.14
N GLU A 419 1.66 8.78 12.33
CA GLU A 419 2.70 7.86 12.82
C GLU A 419 3.74 8.60 13.67
N LEU A 420 4.20 9.78 13.26
CA LEU A 420 5.19 10.59 13.99
C LEU A 420 4.71 10.94 15.40
N TYR A 421 3.47 11.43 15.54
CA TYR A 421 2.87 11.74 16.85
C TYR A 421 2.51 10.49 17.66
N LEU A 422 2.20 9.37 17.01
CA LEU A 422 1.96 8.09 17.69
C LEU A 422 3.24 7.56 18.34
N HIS A 423 4.37 7.63 17.64
CA HIS A 423 5.62 7.03 18.08
C HIS A 423 6.42 7.90 19.06
N GLY A 424 6.32 9.22 18.98
CA GLY A 424 6.96 10.12 19.94
C GLY A 424 8.49 10.23 19.82
N ALA A 425 9.10 9.62 18.79
CA ALA A 425 10.55 9.49 18.69
C ALA A 425 11.27 10.76 18.18
N ARG A 426 10.60 11.54 17.31
CA ARG A 426 11.12 12.80 16.73
C ARG A 426 10.16 13.99 16.89
N ALA A 427 9.04 13.78 17.56
CA ALA A 427 8.08 14.79 17.97
C ALA A 427 7.48 14.35 19.32
N PRO A 428 6.97 15.26 20.17
CA PRO A 428 6.22 14.87 21.36
C PRO A 428 5.04 13.96 20.99
N ARG A 429 4.81 12.90 21.77
CA ARG A 429 3.66 12.02 21.55
C ARG A 429 2.35 12.80 21.75
N ASP A 430 1.45 12.71 20.79
CA ASP A 430 0.13 13.35 20.82
C ASP A 430 -0.90 12.42 20.15
N PRO A 431 -1.54 11.54 20.93
CA PRO A 431 -2.40 10.48 20.41
C PRO A 431 -3.72 11.01 19.84
N GLU A 432 -4.25 12.11 20.37
CA GLU A 432 -5.44 12.78 19.84
C GLU A 432 -5.15 13.40 18.48
N LYS A 433 -4.01 14.08 18.34
CA LYS A 433 -3.57 14.61 17.05
C LYS A 433 -3.26 13.49 16.06
N ALA A 434 -2.67 12.39 16.53
CA ALA A 434 -2.45 11.20 15.71
C ALA A 434 -3.77 10.62 15.20
N LEU A 435 -4.80 10.51 16.05
CA LEU A 435 -6.12 10.02 15.67
C LEU A 435 -6.76 10.86 14.57
N ASP A 436 -6.81 12.19 14.73
CA ASP A 436 -7.36 13.10 13.71
C ASP A 436 -6.63 12.97 12.36
N LEU A 437 -5.30 12.91 12.39
CA LEU A 437 -4.48 12.77 11.18
C LEU A 437 -4.69 11.41 10.49
N LEU A 438 -4.73 10.32 11.26
CA LEU A 438 -4.98 8.98 10.74
C LEU A 438 -6.42 8.86 10.21
N GLN A 439 -7.41 9.48 10.83
CA GLN A 439 -8.77 9.54 10.29
C GLN A 439 -8.86 10.29 8.96
N ARG A 440 -8.01 11.30 8.75
CA ARG A 440 -7.89 11.97 7.44
C ARG A 440 -7.23 11.07 6.41
N ALA A 441 -6.14 10.39 6.78
CA ALA A 441 -5.50 9.40 5.92
C ALA A 441 -6.47 8.27 5.54
N ALA A 442 -7.28 7.80 6.48
CA ALA A 442 -8.26 6.73 6.26
C ALA A 442 -9.32 7.02 5.17
N LYS A 443 -9.48 8.29 4.75
CA LYS A 443 -10.39 8.69 3.67
C LYS A 443 -9.79 8.53 2.28
N HIS A 444 -8.48 8.31 2.18
CA HIS A 444 -7.79 8.11 0.92
C HIS A 444 -7.58 6.61 0.69
N PRO A 445 -7.97 6.05 -0.48
CA PRO A 445 -7.81 4.63 -0.77
C PRO A 445 -6.40 4.10 -0.51
N ASP A 446 -5.39 4.87 -0.94
CA ASP A 446 -3.98 4.45 -0.92
C ASP A 446 -3.40 4.34 0.50
N THR A 447 -3.97 5.05 1.48
CA THR A 447 -3.50 5.06 2.87
C THR A 447 -4.52 4.50 3.87
N ALA A 448 -5.68 4.07 3.39
CA ALA A 448 -6.78 3.59 4.23
C ALA A 448 -6.39 2.41 5.11
N LEU A 449 -5.70 1.41 4.56
CA LEU A 449 -5.35 0.19 5.28
C LEU A 449 -4.32 0.47 6.39
N ASP A 450 -3.25 1.21 6.08
CA ASP A 450 -2.24 1.64 7.05
C ASP A 450 -2.88 2.49 8.16
N ALA A 451 -3.71 3.47 7.78
CA ALA A 451 -4.37 4.35 8.74
C ALA A 451 -5.27 3.57 9.71
N GLN A 452 -6.10 2.66 9.20
CA GLN A 452 -6.99 1.83 10.01
C GLN A 452 -6.20 0.91 10.95
N TYR A 453 -5.06 0.38 10.48
CA TYR A 453 -4.13 -0.36 11.34
C TYR A 453 -3.60 0.49 12.51
N TYR A 454 -3.12 1.71 12.24
CA TYR A 454 -2.60 2.58 13.31
C TYR A 454 -3.69 3.09 14.26
N ILE A 455 -4.90 3.33 13.77
CA ILE A 455 -6.05 3.64 14.63
C ILE A 455 -6.37 2.44 15.53
N GLY A 456 -6.37 1.23 14.97
CA GLY A 456 -6.53 0.00 15.76
C GLY A 456 -5.48 -0.11 16.87
N ARG A 457 -4.22 0.25 16.56
CA ARG A 457 -3.14 0.31 17.56
C ARG A 457 -3.35 1.40 18.62
N LEU A 458 -3.84 2.58 18.26
CA LEU A 458 -4.16 3.64 19.23
C LEU A 458 -5.11 3.13 20.32
N TYR A 459 -6.18 2.44 19.91
CA TYR A 459 -7.16 1.85 20.83
C TYR A 459 -6.62 0.62 21.57
N GLN A 460 -5.82 -0.23 20.91
CA GLN A 460 -5.24 -1.43 21.51
C GLN A 460 -4.34 -1.12 22.71
N TYR A 461 -3.53 -0.07 22.61
CA TYR A 461 -2.57 0.30 23.64
C TYR A 461 -3.08 1.35 24.62
N GLY A 462 -4.33 1.83 24.45
CA GLY A 462 -4.94 2.81 25.34
C GLY A 462 -4.25 4.16 25.30
N TYR A 463 -3.72 4.56 24.13
CA TYR A 463 -3.07 5.86 24.00
C TYR A 463 -4.06 7.04 24.07
N LEU A 464 -5.37 6.79 23.96
CA LEU A 464 -6.45 7.77 24.04
C LEU A 464 -7.16 7.71 25.40
N ASP A 465 -6.38 7.79 26.48
CA ASP A 465 -6.78 7.73 27.90
C ASP A 465 -7.38 6.40 28.41
N GLU A 466 -8.02 5.60 27.55
CA GLU A 466 -8.55 4.28 27.91
C GLU A 466 -8.26 3.23 26.81
N VAL A 467 -8.02 1.99 27.21
CA VAL A 467 -7.91 0.84 26.29
C VAL A 467 -9.32 0.49 25.79
N ASP A 468 -9.53 0.51 24.47
CA ASP A 468 -10.77 0.09 23.83
C ASP A 468 -10.51 -1.09 22.87
N PRO A 469 -10.48 -2.31 23.40
CA PRO A 469 -10.07 -3.48 22.65
C PRO A 469 -11.06 -3.85 21.54
N GLN A 470 -12.34 -3.48 21.69
CA GLN A 470 -13.35 -3.73 20.67
C GLN A 470 -13.14 -2.82 19.47
N LYS A 471 -12.95 -1.50 19.69
CA LYS A 471 -12.58 -0.59 18.59
C LYS A 471 -11.27 -1.00 17.94
N ALA A 472 -10.28 -1.43 18.72
CA ALA A 472 -9.04 -1.97 18.17
C ALA A 472 -9.30 -3.14 17.21
N ILE A 473 -10.10 -4.12 17.64
CA ILE A 473 -10.49 -5.27 16.81
C ILE A 473 -11.21 -4.81 15.55
N ASP A 474 -12.17 -3.88 15.64
CA ASP A 474 -12.97 -3.44 14.49
C ASP A 474 -12.09 -2.78 13.41
N HIS A 475 -11.19 -1.88 13.83
CA HIS A 475 -10.25 -1.20 12.94
C HIS A 475 -9.21 -2.17 12.35
N LEU A 476 -8.69 -3.11 13.15
CA LEU A 476 -7.74 -4.11 12.66
C LEU A 476 -8.40 -5.12 11.72
N LEU A 477 -9.62 -5.58 12.01
CA LEU A 477 -10.38 -6.48 11.14
C LEU A 477 -10.67 -5.84 9.79
N PHE A 478 -10.98 -4.54 9.78
CA PHE A 478 -11.17 -3.79 8.55
C PHE A 478 -9.96 -3.92 7.61
N ALA A 479 -8.76 -3.67 8.15
CA ALA A 479 -7.52 -3.71 7.39
C ALA A 479 -7.12 -5.15 7.04
N ALA A 480 -7.19 -6.08 8.00
CA ALA A 480 -6.86 -7.50 7.82
C ALA A 480 -7.70 -8.16 6.74
N ARG A 481 -9.03 -7.92 6.72
CA ARG A 481 -9.94 -8.48 5.72
C ARG A 481 -9.70 -8.00 4.29
N ARG A 482 -8.95 -6.91 4.14
CA ARG A 482 -8.52 -6.35 2.86
C ARG A 482 -7.05 -6.64 2.56
N GLY A 483 -6.48 -7.65 3.23
CA GLY A 483 -5.14 -8.16 2.95
C GLY A 483 -4.01 -7.42 3.67
N TYR A 484 -4.29 -6.56 4.65
CA TYR A 484 -3.24 -5.88 5.39
C TYR A 484 -2.60 -6.80 6.44
N VAL A 485 -1.50 -7.45 6.05
CA VAL A 485 -0.79 -8.49 6.82
C VAL A 485 -0.34 -8.03 8.22
N ALA A 486 0.01 -6.75 8.40
CA ALA A 486 0.38 -6.24 9.71
C ALA A 486 -0.83 -6.20 10.68
N ALA A 487 -2.04 -5.99 10.16
CA ALA A 487 -3.26 -6.09 10.98
C ALA A 487 -3.60 -7.54 11.36
N ASP A 488 -3.36 -8.50 10.45
CA ASP A 488 -3.43 -9.93 10.80
C ASP A 488 -2.48 -10.27 11.95
N SER A 489 -1.25 -9.77 11.88
CA SER A 489 -0.23 -9.99 12.91
C SER A 489 -0.62 -9.35 14.25
N ALA A 490 -1.18 -8.14 14.22
CA ALA A 490 -1.68 -7.45 15.40
C ALA A 490 -2.88 -8.17 16.05
N LEU A 491 -3.85 -8.63 15.27
CA LEU A 491 -4.99 -9.42 15.75
C LEU A 491 -4.53 -10.74 16.37
N ALA A 492 -3.60 -11.44 15.71
CA ALA A 492 -3.04 -12.67 16.24
C ALA A 492 -2.41 -12.48 17.62
N ARG A 493 -1.61 -11.43 17.79
CA ARG A 493 -1.02 -11.08 19.10
C ARG A 493 -2.05 -10.64 20.12
N LEU A 494 -3.05 -9.86 19.73
CA LEU A 494 -4.13 -9.40 20.60
C LEU A 494 -4.91 -10.59 21.18
N TYR A 495 -5.34 -11.53 20.33
CA TYR A 495 -6.05 -12.73 20.76
C TYR A 495 -5.16 -13.74 21.52
N SER A 496 -3.88 -13.83 21.17
CA SER A 496 -2.93 -14.72 21.85
C SER A 496 -2.56 -14.24 23.26
N SER A 497 -2.33 -12.93 23.42
CA SER A 497 -1.92 -12.33 24.70
C SER A 497 -3.10 -12.08 25.64
N GLY A 498 -4.30 -11.87 25.11
CA GLY A 498 -5.47 -11.46 25.91
C GLY A 498 -5.33 -10.05 26.51
N LYS A 499 -4.48 -9.18 25.94
CA LYS A 499 -4.36 -7.80 26.43
C LYS A 499 -5.62 -7.01 26.02
N GLY A 500 -6.49 -6.75 27.00
CA GLY A 500 -7.77 -6.06 26.80
C GLY A 500 -8.93 -6.98 26.39
N VAL A 501 -8.68 -8.21 25.97
CA VAL A 501 -9.72 -9.22 25.64
C VAL A 501 -9.43 -10.54 26.34
N CYS A 502 -10.42 -11.41 26.50
CA CYS A 502 -10.11 -12.77 26.95
C CYS A 502 -9.24 -13.49 25.89
N PRO A 503 -8.19 -14.23 26.29
CA PRO A 503 -7.38 -15.01 25.36
C PRO A 503 -8.25 -15.93 24.50
N ASP A 504 -8.01 -15.89 23.18
CA ASP A 504 -8.71 -16.71 22.20
C ASP A 504 -7.71 -17.32 21.23
N LEU A 505 -7.22 -18.51 21.58
CA LEU A 505 -6.26 -19.23 20.74
C LEU A 505 -6.83 -19.66 19.39
N VAL A 506 -8.17 -19.77 19.25
CA VAL A 506 -8.80 -20.13 17.98
C VAL A 506 -8.69 -18.96 17.00
N ASN A 507 -9.05 -17.76 17.43
CA ASN A 507 -8.86 -16.55 16.61
C ASN A 507 -7.38 -16.21 16.42
N ALA A 508 -6.55 -16.36 17.47
CA ALA A 508 -5.11 -16.18 17.35
C ALA A 508 -4.51 -17.09 16.26
N PHE A 509 -4.94 -18.35 16.18
CA PHE A 509 -4.51 -19.27 15.13
C PHE A 509 -4.92 -18.77 13.75
N VAL A 510 -6.18 -18.37 13.56
CA VAL A 510 -6.68 -17.92 12.26
C VAL A 510 -5.87 -16.75 11.73
N PHE A 511 -5.74 -15.68 12.52
CA PHE A 511 -5.01 -14.49 12.09
C PHE A 511 -3.50 -14.74 12.01
N ALA A 512 -2.94 -15.62 12.85
CA ALA A 512 -1.53 -15.99 12.74
C ALA A 512 -1.24 -16.78 11.46
N GLN A 513 -2.12 -17.70 11.04
CA GLN A 513 -1.96 -18.45 9.80
C GLN A 513 -2.10 -17.54 8.57
N LEU A 514 -3.04 -16.59 8.60
CA LEU A 514 -3.23 -15.61 7.53
C LEU A 514 -2.02 -14.66 7.44
N GLY A 515 -1.57 -14.12 8.57
CA GLY A 515 -0.39 -13.26 8.63
C GLY A 515 0.92 -14.00 8.30
N ALA A 516 1.03 -15.30 8.61
CA ALA A 516 2.22 -16.11 8.38
C ALA A 516 2.56 -16.34 6.90
N ARG A 517 1.58 -16.27 5.99
CA ARG A 517 1.78 -16.45 4.54
C ARG A 517 2.77 -15.43 4.00
N ASP A 518 2.49 -14.16 4.26
CA ASP A 518 3.21 -13.03 3.68
C ASP A 518 4.00 -12.21 4.70
N GLY A 519 3.75 -12.40 5.99
CA GLY A 519 4.32 -11.62 7.09
C GLY A 519 5.73 -12.00 7.52
N ALA A 520 6.17 -11.32 8.58
CA ALA A 520 7.50 -11.46 9.16
C ALA A 520 7.75 -12.86 9.78
N PRO A 521 9.01 -13.29 9.97
CA PRO A 521 9.34 -14.51 10.71
C PRO A 521 8.66 -14.60 12.10
N ALA A 522 8.53 -13.47 12.80
CA ALA A 522 7.87 -13.41 14.11
C ALA A 522 6.43 -13.96 14.10
N ILE A 523 5.59 -13.59 13.12
CA ILE A 523 4.22 -14.08 13.04
C ILE A 523 4.16 -15.57 12.67
N ARG A 524 5.14 -16.08 11.91
CA ARG A 524 5.27 -17.54 11.66
C ARG A 524 5.62 -18.31 12.91
N THR A 525 6.53 -17.78 13.72
CA THR A 525 6.87 -18.35 15.03
C THR A 525 5.62 -18.39 15.93
N LEU A 526 4.87 -17.29 16.00
CA LEU A 526 3.61 -17.24 16.74
C LEU A 526 2.59 -18.25 16.19
N ALA A 527 2.45 -18.37 14.87
CA ALA A 527 1.57 -19.36 14.26
C ALA A 527 1.94 -20.79 14.68
N GLY A 528 3.24 -21.12 14.72
CA GLY A 528 3.73 -22.41 15.23
C GLY A 528 3.42 -22.63 16.71
N GLN A 529 3.67 -21.62 17.56
CA GLN A 529 3.38 -21.65 19.00
C GLN A 529 1.88 -21.86 19.27
N VAL A 530 1.02 -21.06 18.66
CA VAL A 530 -0.44 -21.18 18.82
C VAL A 530 -0.93 -22.53 18.32
N THR A 531 -0.42 -23.01 17.17
CA THR A 531 -0.79 -24.34 16.63
C THR A 531 -0.46 -25.47 17.61
N GLY A 532 0.69 -25.39 18.28
CA GLY A 532 1.11 -26.34 19.31
C GLY A 532 0.27 -26.29 20.59
N ALA A 533 -0.24 -25.10 20.94
CA ALA A 533 -1.07 -24.89 22.13
C ALA A 533 -2.54 -25.32 21.97
N LEU A 534 -3.05 -25.45 20.74
CA LEU A 534 -4.44 -25.84 20.49
C LEU A 534 -4.74 -27.32 20.77
N THR A 535 -5.85 -27.58 21.47
CA THR A 535 -6.43 -28.93 21.57
C THR A 535 -6.95 -29.42 20.21
N PRO A 536 -7.15 -30.74 20.01
CA PRO A 536 -7.70 -31.28 18.76
C PRO A 536 -9.05 -30.66 18.35
N GLN A 537 -9.95 -30.42 19.31
CA GLN A 537 -11.26 -29.81 19.05
C GLN A 537 -11.14 -28.33 18.66
N GLN A 538 -10.27 -27.57 19.36
CA GLN A 538 -10.02 -26.18 19.00
C GLN A 538 -9.34 -26.08 17.63
N ARG A 539 -8.43 -26.99 17.28
CA ARG A 539 -7.79 -27.03 15.96
C ARG A 539 -8.80 -27.24 14.84
N GLN A 540 -9.75 -28.17 15.01
CA GLN A 540 -10.82 -28.36 14.02
C GLN A 540 -11.69 -27.11 13.87
N SER A 541 -12.01 -26.45 14.99
CA SER A 541 -12.79 -25.20 15.00
C SER A 541 -12.03 -24.06 14.33
N ALA A 542 -10.74 -23.91 14.62
CA ALA A 542 -9.86 -22.90 14.05
C ALA A 542 -9.66 -23.10 12.55
N GLN A 543 -9.50 -24.34 12.08
CA GLN A 543 -9.44 -24.64 10.65
C GLN A 543 -10.73 -24.30 9.90
N ARG A 544 -11.89 -24.52 10.53
CA ARG A 544 -13.17 -24.12 9.96
C ARG A 544 -13.29 -22.60 9.88
N LEU A 545 -12.91 -21.89 10.95
CA LEU A 545 -12.96 -20.43 11.00
C LEU A 545 -11.96 -19.80 10.02
N LEU A 546 -10.77 -20.38 9.87
CA LEU A 546 -9.79 -19.96 8.87
C LEU A 546 -10.39 -19.99 7.47
N ARG A 547 -11.02 -21.11 7.07
CA ARG A 547 -11.70 -21.21 5.76
C ARG A 547 -12.83 -20.20 5.59
N GLN A 548 -13.56 -19.91 6.65
CA GLN A 548 -14.64 -18.90 6.61
C GLN A 548 -14.07 -17.50 6.42
N GLU A 549 -13.01 -17.16 7.13
CA GLU A 549 -12.34 -15.87 7.01
C GLU A 549 -11.70 -15.71 5.63
N GLU A 550 -11.05 -16.75 5.10
CA GLU A 550 -10.54 -16.76 3.71
C GLU A 550 -11.65 -16.51 2.68
N ALA A 551 -12.79 -17.22 2.81
CA ALA A 551 -13.93 -17.03 1.92
C ALA A 551 -14.56 -15.64 2.06
N ALA A 552 -14.60 -15.09 3.28
CA ALA A 552 -15.11 -13.74 3.52
C ALA A 552 -14.22 -12.68 2.85
N ARG A 553 -12.89 -12.83 2.92
CA ARG A 553 -11.93 -11.91 2.28
C ARG A 553 -12.07 -11.88 0.77
N GLN A 554 -12.38 -13.02 0.15
CA GLN A 554 -12.65 -13.09 -1.29
C GLN A 554 -13.90 -12.30 -1.72
N GLN A 555 -14.79 -11.98 -0.79
CA GLN A 555 -16.03 -11.23 -1.07
C GLN A 555 -15.90 -9.73 -0.78
N VAL A 556 -14.77 -9.26 -0.23
CA VAL A 556 -14.55 -7.84 0.07
C VAL A 556 -13.89 -7.18 -1.16
N PRO A 557 -14.58 -6.27 -1.88
CA PRO A 557 -13.96 -5.55 -2.98
C PRO A 557 -12.81 -4.68 -2.46
N GLN A 558 -11.65 -4.69 -3.14
CA GLN A 558 -10.55 -3.77 -2.77
C GLN A 558 -10.81 -2.34 -3.22
N THR A 559 -11.83 -2.10 -4.05
CA THR A 559 -12.14 -0.78 -4.61
C THR A 559 -12.92 0.16 -3.67
N ASP A 560 -13.53 -0.37 -2.60
CA ASP A 560 -14.35 0.41 -1.64
C ASP A 560 -13.56 0.91 -0.42
N LEU A 561 -12.30 1.33 -0.60
CA LEU A 561 -11.45 1.75 0.51
C LEU A 561 -11.79 3.14 1.08
N ALA A 562 -12.37 4.04 0.28
CA ALA A 562 -12.68 5.42 0.70
C ALA A 562 -14.03 5.58 1.43
N GLU A 563 -14.99 4.68 1.20
CA GLU A 563 -16.37 4.80 1.72
C GLU A 563 -16.67 3.85 2.88
N ALA A 564 -15.83 2.82 3.08
CA ALA A 564 -16.04 1.83 4.11
C ALA A 564 -15.49 2.33 5.46
N THR A 565 -16.28 3.08 6.21
CA THR A 565 -16.01 3.26 7.65
C THR A 565 -16.29 1.94 8.38
N PRO A 566 -15.48 1.53 9.38
CA PRO A 566 -15.85 0.43 10.25
C PRO A 566 -17.23 0.72 10.86
N SER A 567 -18.10 -0.28 10.88
CA SER A 567 -19.48 -0.17 11.36
C SER A 567 -19.49 0.53 12.72
N SER A 568 -20.01 1.76 12.76
CA SER A 568 -20.24 2.46 14.03
C SER A 568 -21.31 1.70 14.83
N PRO A 569 -21.19 1.65 16.17
CA PRO A 569 -22.04 0.84 17.03
C PRO A 569 -23.52 1.21 16.96
#